data_AF-A0A4Y2WZ59-F1
#
_entry.id   AF-A0A4Y2WZ59-F1
#
_cell.length_a   1.000
_cell.length_b   1.000
_cell.length_c   1.000
_cell.angle_alpha   90.00
_cell.angle_beta   90.00
_cell.angle_gamma   90.00
#
_symmetry.space_group_name_H-M   'P 1'
#
loop_
_entity.id
_entity.type
_entity.pdbx_description
1 polymer ?
#
loop_
_entity_poly.entity_id
_entity_poly.type
_entity_poly.pdbx_seq_one_letter_code
_entity_poly.pdbx_strand_id
1 'polypeptide(L)'
;MAILYALQRISRSDNRKFCIHSDSMSVLQQLNHIDFASHPIVLDIVDILQSLESRGFEIVFCWIPSHVGIPGNEEADNAARLGSAPLEHAVPYSDICQIVQQKVIN
;
A
#
# COMPACT_ATOMS: atom_id res chain seq x y z
N MET A 1 1.90 1.59 -5.06
CA MET A 1 1.75 3.01 -5.47
C MET A 1 1.17 3.90 -4.37
N ALA A 2 0.02 3.56 -3.75
CA ALA A 2 -0.60 4.42 -2.72
C ALA A 2 0.35 4.78 -1.54
N ILE A 3 1.08 3.80 -0.99
CA ILE A 3 2.05 4.04 0.09
C ILE A 3 3.16 5.01 -0.34
N LEU A 4 3.68 4.86 -1.56
CA LEU A 4 4.71 5.75 -2.10
C LEU A 4 4.23 7.21 -2.13
N TYR A 5 3.00 7.44 -2.62
CA TYR A 5 2.39 8.77 -2.63
C TYR A 5 2.19 9.32 -1.21
N ALA A 6 1.74 8.48 -0.26
CA ALA A 6 1.59 8.89 1.14
C ALA A 6 2.93 9.34 1.74
N LEU A 7 4.00 8.57 1.52
CA LEU A 7 5.34 8.92 2.02
C LEU A 7 5.89 10.20 1.39
N GLN A 8 5.67 10.41 0.09
CA GLN A 8 6.01 11.67 -0.58
C GLN A 8 5.23 12.86 0.00
N ARG A 9 3.98 12.66 0.42
CA ARG A 9 3.20 13.73 1.06
C ARG A 9 3.71 14.02 2.47
N ILE A 10 4.02 12.98 3.23
CA ILE A 10 4.59 13.04 4.58
C ILE A 10 5.94 13.77 4.57
N SER A 11 6.79 13.51 3.58
CA SER A 11 8.14 14.09 3.50
C SER A 11 8.18 15.61 3.44
N ARG A 12 7.05 16.23 3.06
CA ARG A 12 6.83 17.68 2.95
C ARG A 12 6.08 18.28 4.15
N SER A 13 5.77 17.49 5.17
CA SER A 13 5.03 17.93 6.34
C SER A 13 5.95 18.40 7.46
N ASP A 14 5.47 19.33 8.27
CA ASP A 14 6.13 19.78 9.51
C ASP A 14 5.88 18.81 10.68
N ASN A 15 4.85 17.98 10.58
CA ASN A 15 4.63 16.89 11.54
C ASN A 15 5.71 15.83 11.38
N ARG A 16 6.02 15.13 12.48
CA ARG A 16 7.02 14.04 12.49
C ARG A 16 6.42 12.68 12.78
N LYS A 17 5.18 12.59 13.26
CA LYS A 17 4.54 11.33 13.63
C LYS A 17 3.36 11.04 12.71
N PHE A 18 3.34 9.87 12.10
CA PHE A 18 2.30 9.46 11.15
C PHE A 18 1.90 8.00 11.36
N CYS A 19 0.62 7.74 11.12
CA CYS A 19 0.06 6.41 11.02
C CYS A 19 -0.51 6.23 9.61
N ILE A 20 -0.01 5.23 8.88
CA ILE A 20 -0.49 4.87 7.54
C ILE A 20 -1.37 3.63 7.69
N HIS A 21 -2.66 3.78 7.41
CA HIS A 21 -3.59 2.66 7.33
C HIS A 21 -3.62 2.11 5.91
N SER A 22 -3.49 0.80 5.77
CA SER A 22 -3.62 0.11 4.48
C SER A 22 -4.35 -1.20 4.65
N ASP A 23 -5.25 -1.50 3.71
CA ASP A 23 -5.95 -2.78 3.63
C ASP A 23 -5.22 -3.82 2.77
N SER A 24 -4.12 -3.42 2.13
CA SER A 24 -3.31 -4.30 1.29
C SER A 24 -2.34 -5.14 2.12
N MET A 25 -2.81 -6.30 2.57
CA MET A 25 -2.02 -7.24 3.38
C MET A 25 -0.71 -7.66 2.69
N SER A 26 -0.74 -7.87 1.36
CA SER A 26 0.44 -8.26 0.58
C SER A 26 1.55 -7.21 0.64
N VAL A 27 1.20 -5.93 0.57
CA VAL A 27 2.17 -4.83 0.65
C VAL A 27 2.75 -4.72 2.06
N LEU A 28 1.93 -4.84 3.10
CA LEU A 28 2.41 -4.81 4.49
C LEU A 28 3.32 -6.00 4.81
N GLN A 29 3.02 -7.19 4.27
CA GLN A 29 3.88 -8.36 4.39
C GLN A 29 5.23 -8.17 3.69
N GLN A 30 5.23 -7.59 2.48
CA GLN A 30 6.47 -7.29 1.77
C GLN A 30 7.34 -6.24 2.48
N LEU A 31 6.74 -5.25 3.15
CA LEU A 31 7.49 -4.27 3.95
C LEU A 31 8.09 -4.89 5.22
N ASN A 32 7.46 -5.90 5.79
CA ASN A 32 8.00 -6.64 6.93
C ASN A 32 9.09 -7.67 6.54
N HIS A 33 9.12 -8.11 5.28
CA HIS A 33 10.05 -9.12 4.78
C HIS A 33 10.71 -8.64 3.48
N ILE A 34 11.66 -7.72 3.60
CA ILE A 34 12.43 -7.19 2.48
C ILE A 34 13.54 -8.19 2.14
N ASP A 35 13.65 -8.57 0.87
CA ASP A 35 14.71 -9.40 0.33
C ASP A 35 15.20 -8.84 -1.01
N PHE A 36 16.34 -9.33 -1.52
CA PHE A 36 16.91 -8.90 -2.79
C PHE A 36 16.00 -9.17 -4.00
N ALA A 37 15.05 -10.10 -3.88
CA ALA A 37 14.02 -10.38 -4.88
C ALA A 37 12.75 -9.51 -4.73
N SER A 38 12.72 -8.59 -3.77
CA SER A 38 11.57 -7.70 -3.57
C SER A 38 11.36 -6.79 -4.80
N HIS A 39 10.09 -6.53 -5.09
CA HIS A 39 9.70 -5.69 -6.22
C HIS A 39 10.37 -4.30 -6.13
N PRO A 40 10.86 -3.69 -7.23
CA PRO A 40 11.59 -2.41 -7.18
C PRO A 40 10.86 -1.30 -6.40
N ILE A 41 9.53 -1.22 -6.56
CA ILE A 41 8.68 -0.27 -5.79
C ILE A 41 8.80 -0.46 -4.26
N VAL A 42 8.98 -1.69 -3.78
CA VAL A 42 9.17 -1.97 -2.34
C VAL A 42 10.52 -1.42 -1.89
N LEU A 43 11.56 -1.58 -2.70
CA LEU A 43 12.89 -1.01 -2.42
C LEU A 43 12.82 0.52 -2.36
N ASP A 44 12.16 1.17 -3.33
CA ASP A 44 11.95 2.63 -3.32
C ASP A 44 11.22 3.10 -2.04
N ILE A 45 10.21 2.34 -1.59
CA ILE A 45 9.48 2.65 -0.36
C ILE A 45 10.42 2.57 0.85
N VAL A 46 11.27 1.55 0.91
CA VAL A 46 12.23 1.36 2.00
C VAL A 46 13.27 2.47 2.03
N ASP A 47 13.82 2.85 0.88
CA ASP A 47 14.80 3.95 0.79
C ASP A 47 14.19 5.28 1.29
N ILE A 48 12.93 5.56 0.91
CA ILE A 48 12.22 6.75 1.38
C ILE A 48 11.95 6.67 2.89
N LEU A 49 11.55 5.51 3.41
CA LEU A 49 11.34 5.31 4.85
C LEU A 49 12.62 5.56 5.64
N GLN A 50 13.75 4.99 5.22
CA GLN A 50 15.05 5.22 5.86
C GLN A 50 15.46 6.70 5.81
N SER A 51 15.25 7.36 4.66
CA SER A 51 15.49 8.79 4.53
C SER A 51 14.63 9.61 5.51
N LEU A 52 13.35 9.27 5.65
CA LEU A 52 12.44 9.93 6.58
C LEU A 52 12.80 9.68 8.03
N GLU A 53 13.14 8.45 8.40
CA GLU A 53 13.59 8.09 9.74
C GLU A 53 14.86 8.87 10.13
N SER A 54 15.83 8.98 9.22
CA SER A 54 17.05 9.79 9.46
C SER A 54 16.77 11.28 9.69
N ARG A 55 15.62 11.77 9.21
CA ARG A 55 15.12 13.14 9.40
C ARG A 55 14.23 13.28 10.64
N GLY A 56 14.09 12.22 11.44
CA GLY A 56 13.32 12.21 12.68
C GLY A 56 11.82 11.95 12.50
N PHE A 57 11.40 11.37 11.38
CA PHE A 57 10.00 10.95 11.21
C PHE A 57 9.78 9.58 11.84
N GLU A 58 8.65 9.44 12.54
CA GLU A 58 8.13 8.21 13.11
C GLU A 58 6.88 7.82 12.30
N ILE A 59 6.95 6.73 11.56
CA ILE A 59 5.88 6.28 10.68
C ILE A 59 5.52 4.84 11.07
N VAL A 60 4.26 4.63 11.46
CA VAL A 60 3.73 3.30 11.75
C VAL A 60 2.76 2.87 10.66
N PHE A 61 2.80 1.59 10.30
CA PHE A 61 1.86 0.98 9.37
C PHE A 61 0.82 0.17 10.14
N CYS A 62 -0.45 0.37 9.83
CA CYS A 62 -1.56 -0.36 10.43
C CYS A 62 -2.36 -1.07 9.34
N TRP A 63 -2.49 -2.39 9.48
CA TRP A 63 -3.44 -3.14 8.66
C TRP A 63 -4.86 -2.82 9.09
N ILE A 64 -5.73 -2.57 8.11
CA ILE A 64 -7.17 -2.45 8.33
C ILE A 64 -7.90 -3.42 7.39
N PRO A 65 -9.05 -4.00 7.80
CA PRO A 65 -9.81 -4.84 6.90
C PRO A 65 -10.39 -3.99 5.76
N SER A 66 -10.38 -4.52 4.54
CA SER A 66 -11.06 -3.88 3.41
C SER A 66 -12.58 -4.00 3.58
N HIS A 67 -13.33 -3.01 3.13
CA HIS A 67 -14.80 -3.05 3.02
C HIS A 67 -15.60 -3.32 4.30
N VAL A 68 -15.11 -2.90 5.48
CA VAL A 68 -15.85 -2.98 6.76
C VAL A 68 -16.60 -1.72 7.16
N GLY A 69 -16.82 -0.77 6.23
CA GLY A 69 -17.56 0.46 6.53
C GLY A 69 -16.75 1.52 7.26
N ILE A 70 -15.40 1.49 7.17
CA ILE A 70 -14.54 2.55 7.73
C ILE A 70 -14.58 3.73 6.75
N PRO A 71 -15.18 4.88 7.11
CA PRO A 71 -15.40 5.97 6.15
C PRO A 71 -14.11 6.46 5.47
N GLY A 72 -13.00 6.52 6.21
CA GLY A 72 -11.70 6.93 5.66
C GLY A 72 -11.10 5.92 4.68
N ASN A 73 -11.37 4.62 4.82
CA ASN A 73 -10.94 3.62 3.83
C ASN A 73 -11.77 3.73 2.55
N GLU A 74 -13.08 3.87 2.69
CA GLU A 74 -13.99 4.03 1.55
C GLU A 74 -13.69 5.28 0.74
N GLU A 75 -13.32 6.38 1.41
CA GLU A 75 -12.89 7.60 0.75
C GLU A 75 -11.58 7.39 -0.02
N ALA A 76 -10.61 6.68 0.57
CA ALA A 76 -9.36 6.34 -0.10
C ALA A 76 -9.58 5.42 -1.32
N ASP A 77 -10.44 4.40 -1.19
CA ASP A 77 -10.81 3.49 -2.28
C ASP A 77 -11.50 4.25 -3.42
N ASN A 78 -12.42 5.16 -3.08
CA ASN A 78 -13.10 5.98 -4.06
C ASN A 78 -12.13 6.94 -4.77
N ALA A 79 -11.20 7.56 -4.03
CA ALA A 79 -10.17 8.41 -4.62
C ALA A 79 -9.25 7.62 -5.57
N ALA A 80 -8.86 6.40 -5.20
CA ALA A 80 -8.08 5.51 -6.05
C ALA A 80 -8.85 5.15 -7.34
N ARG A 81 -10.14 4.82 -7.22
CA ARG A 81 -11.01 4.51 -8.36
C ARG A 81 -11.21 5.69 -9.30
N LEU A 82 -11.35 6.90 -8.76
CA LEU A 82 -11.50 8.13 -9.56
C LEU A 82 -10.19 8.55 -10.23
N GLY A 83 -9.04 8.23 -9.61
CA GLY A 83 -7.71 8.53 -10.11
C GLY A 83 -7.14 7.50 -11.09
N SER A 84 -7.70 6.29 -11.15
CA SER A 84 -7.31 5.30 -12.15
C SER A 84 -7.86 5.69 -13.52
N ALA A 85 -7.00 6.19 -14.41
CA ALA A 85 -7.29 6.14 -15.84
C ALA A 85 -7.48 4.65 -16.23
N PRO A 86 -8.40 4.29 -17.13
CA PRO A 86 -8.58 2.91 -17.55
C PRO A 86 -7.31 2.46 -18.28
N LEU A 87 -6.40 1.85 -17.53
CA LEU A 87 -5.35 1.02 -18.08
C LEU A 87 -6.03 -0.28 -18.47
N GLU A 88 -6.52 -0.35 -19.71
CA GLU A 88 -6.58 -1.63 -20.40
C GLU A 88 -5.14 -2.14 -20.46
N HIS A 89 -4.65 -2.88 -19.46
CA HIS A 89 -3.52 -3.79 -19.59
C HIS A 89 -3.44 -4.72 -18.37
N ALA A 90 -3.73 -5.99 -18.67
CA ALA A 90 -3.36 -7.21 -17.95
C ALA A 90 -3.46 -7.16 -16.41
N VAL A 91 -4.58 -7.67 -15.90
CA VAL A 91 -4.68 -8.16 -14.53
C VAL A 91 -3.52 -9.16 -14.32
N PRO A 92 -2.64 -8.95 -13.33
CA PRO A 92 -1.56 -9.89 -13.03
C PRO A 92 -2.13 -11.29 -12.80
N TYR A 93 -1.44 -12.31 -13.30
CA TYR A 93 -1.86 -13.72 -13.20
C TYR A 93 -2.21 -14.15 -11.75
N SER A 94 -1.59 -13.52 -10.74
CA SER A 94 -1.88 -13.72 -9.32
C SER A 94 -3.34 -13.46 -8.94
N ASP A 95 -3.98 -12.46 -9.55
CA ASP A 95 -5.35 -12.07 -9.20
C ASP A 95 -6.36 -13.02 -9.86
N ILE A 96 -6.03 -13.59 -11.03
CA ILE A 96 -6.82 -14.65 -11.67
C ILE A 96 -6.80 -15.91 -10.80
N CYS A 97 -5.63 -16.29 -10.25
CA CYS A 97 -5.53 -17.46 -9.38
C CYS A 97 -6.37 -17.34 -8.11
N GLN A 98 -6.46 -16.16 -7.48
CA GLN A 98 -7.31 -15.96 -6.30
C GLN A 98 -8.81 -16.12 -6.62
N ILE A 99 -9.27 -15.62 -7.76
CA ILE A 99 -10.68 -15.73 -8.19
C ILE A 99 -11.04 -17.18 -8.52
N VAL A 100 -10.10 -17.94 -9.09
CA VAL A 100 -10.32 -19.37 -9.40
C VAL A 100 -10.31 -20.22 -8.12
N GLN A 101 -9.45 -19.92 -7.14
CA GLN A 101 -9.40 -20.66 -5.88
C GLN A 101 -10.64 -20.46 -4.99
N GLN A 102 -11.32 -19.32 -5.07
CA GLN A 102 -12.59 -19.12 -4.35
C GLN A 102 -13.78 -19.89 -4.94
N LYS A 103 -13.70 -20.35 -6.19
CA LYS A 103 -14.79 -21.09 -6.86
C LYS A 103 -14.65 -22.62 -6.80
N VAL A 104 -13.53 -23.15 -6.33
CA VAL A 104 -13.29 -24.60 -6.22
C VAL A 104 -13.18 -25.00 -4.75
N ILE A 105 -14.16 -24.60 -3.94
CA ILE A 105 -14.51 -25.31 -2.71
C ILE A 105 -16.05 -25.27 -2.61
N ASN A 106 -16.69 -26.27 -3.20
CA ASN A 106 -18.00 -26.81 -2.82
C ASN A 106 -17.95 -28.31 -3.08
#